data_AF-A0A444VRR3-F1
#
_entry.id   AF-A0A444VRR3-F1
#
_cell.length_a   1.000
_cell.length_b   1.000
_cell.length_c   1.000
_cell.angle_alpha   90.00
_cell.angle_beta   90.00
_cell.angle_gamma   90.00
#
_symmetry.space_group_name_H-M   'P 1'
#
loop_
_entity.id
_entity.type
_entity.pdbx_description
1 polymer ?
#
loop_
_entity_poly.entity_id
_entity_poly.type
_entity_poly.pdbx_seq_one_letter_code
_entity_poly.pdbx_strand_id
1 'polypeptide(L)'
;MLQYFLDFIVLIVFIYSARIFWRIGKRKKTKQIKLLLQTIAVFIFFHLVAFPVVYLILIKNDVSSIKIEKDIVSFERSEKLKKAVETEKQIEQQLIEKQKPELESFIEEYSYFLKKIKWDSLDNKKIVFLDSFMLRGNSQKNPIPGGDYYKIIQIYTLKGSKLFEFTTDSKKTTLSEIFKDYIKEIESDKTSIVEEIETIKKDQFWNYRQILPYTLNILFTDNFNPQSRFANIIYFIHNIFVVGFLISLMMNLFQFYLLNNDR
;
A
#
# COMPACT_ATOMS: atom_id res chain seq x y z
N MET A 1 -1.60 -1.57 3.89
CA MET A 1 -0.15 -1.25 4.10
C MET A 1 0.76 -1.62 2.93
N LEU A 2 0.69 -2.82 2.35
CA LEU A 2 1.59 -3.26 1.27
C LEU A 2 1.65 -2.30 0.05
N GLN A 3 0.51 -1.72 -0.33
CA GLN A 3 0.43 -0.79 -1.47
C GLN A 3 1.26 0.48 -1.24
N TYR A 4 1.15 1.10 -0.06
CA TYR A 4 1.95 2.26 0.34
C TYR A 4 3.44 1.93 0.43
N PHE A 5 3.78 0.74 0.93
CA PHE A 5 5.17 0.28 0.99
C PHE A 5 5.78 0.12 -0.41
N LEU A 6 5.05 -0.48 -1.34
CA LEU A 6 5.51 -0.61 -2.72
C LEU A 6 5.63 0.75 -3.42
N ASP A 7 4.66 1.66 -3.22
CA ASP A 7 4.75 3.03 -3.74
C ASP A 7 6.01 3.75 -3.21
N PHE A 8 6.31 3.58 -1.92
CA PHE A 8 7.50 4.12 -1.28
C PHE A 8 8.80 3.55 -1.86
N ILE A 9 8.85 2.23 -2.10
CA ILE A 9 9.99 1.59 -2.78
C ILE A 9 10.21 2.21 -4.16
N VAL A 10 9.15 2.35 -4.96
CA VAL A 10 9.26 2.90 -6.32
C VAL A 10 9.78 4.34 -6.28
N LEU A 11 9.27 5.17 -5.36
CA LEU A 11 9.76 6.53 -5.15
C LEU A 11 11.26 6.55 -4.79
N ILE A 12 11.70 5.69 -3.87
CA ILE A 12 13.12 5.57 -3.51
C ILE A 12 13.97 5.19 -4.72
N VAL A 13 13.51 4.23 -5.53
CA VAL A 13 14.24 3.79 -6.73
C VAL A 13 14.45 4.96 -7.70
N PHE A 14 13.43 5.78 -7.97
CA PHE A 14 13.58 6.94 -8.84
C PHE A 14 14.46 8.04 -8.24
N ILE A 15 14.32 8.34 -6.95
CA ILE A 15 15.19 9.31 -6.25
C ILE A 15 16.66 8.86 -6.30
N TYR A 16 16.91 7.56 -6.05
CA TYR A 16 18.25 7.00 -6.10
C TYR A 16 18.83 7.00 -7.51
N SER A 17 17.99 6.70 -8.52
CA SER A 17 18.36 6.77 -9.93
C SER A 17 18.77 8.20 -10.33
N ALA A 18 17.97 9.21 -10.01
CA ALA A 18 18.32 10.62 -10.24
C ALA A 18 19.66 10.97 -9.58
N ARG A 19 19.88 10.53 -8.32
CA ARG A 19 21.13 10.74 -7.60
C ARG A 19 22.33 10.06 -8.29
N ILE A 20 22.19 8.85 -8.80
CA ILE A 20 23.23 8.13 -9.56
C ILE A 20 23.60 8.94 -10.81
N PHE A 21 22.62 9.29 -11.65
CA PHE A 21 22.85 10.04 -12.88
C PHE A 21 23.57 11.37 -12.61
N TRP A 22 23.14 12.10 -11.57
CA TRP A 22 23.78 13.33 -11.15
C TRP A 22 25.25 13.14 -10.73
N ARG A 23 25.53 12.09 -9.93
CA ARG A 23 26.89 11.76 -9.47
C ARG A 23 27.81 11.33 -10.60
N ILE A 24 27.32 10.50 -11.52
CA ILE A 24 28.08 10.10 -12.71
C ILE A 24 28.36 11.33 -13.57
N GLY A 25 27.37 12.18 -13.81
CA GLY A 25 27.52 13.44 -14.55
C GLY A 25 28.62 14.32 -13.97
N LYS A 26 28.64 14.53 -12.64
CA LYS A 26 29.69 15.31 -11.96
C LYS A 26 31.11 14.79 -12.18
N ARG A 27 31.29 13.48 -12.40
CA ARG A 27 32.62 12.84 -12.59
C ARG A 27 33.11 12.87 -14.03
N LYS A 28 32.25 13.18 -15.01
CA LYS A 28 32.63 13.18 -16.44
C LYS A 28 33.43 14.45 -16.78
N LYS A 29 34.53 14.26 -17.49
CA LYS A 29 35.40 15.35 -17.98
C LYS A 29 34.77 16.09 -19.16
N THR A 30 34.05 15.39 -20.04
CA THR A 30 33.37 15.97 -21.19
C THR A 30 32.16 16.78 -20.74
N LYS A 31 32.17 18.10 -21.01
CA LYS A 31 31.10 19.04 -20.62
C LYS A 31 29.72 18.60 -21.11
N GLN A 32 29.62 18.09 -22.34
CA GLN A 32 28.36 17.63 -22.93
C GLN A 32 27.77 16.42 -22.19
N ILE A 33 28.57 15.36 -22.00
CA ILE A 33 28.13 14.16 -21.27
C ILE A 33 27.75 14.51 -19.83
N LYS A 34 28.51 15.41 -19.18
CA LYS A 34 28.18 15.92 -17.86
C LYS A 34 26.81 16.59 -17.83
N LEU A 35 26.55 17.52 -18.75
CA LEU A 35 25.28 18.24 -18.84
C LEU A 35 24.12 17.28 -19.16
N LEU A 36 24.28 16.38 -20.13
CA LEU A 36 23.26 15.39 -20.48
C LEU A 36 22.84 14.55 -19.28
N LEU A 37 23.80 13.99 -18.53
CA LEU A 37 23.51 13.17 -17.35
C LEU A 37 22.86 13.97 -16.22
N GLN A 38 23.24 15.25 -16.06
CA GLN A 38 22.61 16.14 -15.08
C GLN A 38 21.17 16.50 -15.49
N THR A 39 20.92 16.76 -16.77
CA THR A 39 19.59 17.01 -17.31
C THR A 39 18.68 15.79 -17.16
N ILE A 40 19.19 14.58 -17.44
CA ILE A 40 18.47 13.32 -17.20
C ILE A 40 18.14 13.15 -15.71
N ALA A 41 19.09 13.44 -14.81
CA ALA A 41 18.84 13.36 -13.37
C ALA A 41 17.72 14.30 -12.90
N VAL A 42 17.73 15.55 -13.37
CA VAL A 42 16.69 16.54 -13.08
C VAL A 42 15.35 16.07 -13.64
N PHE A 43 15.33 15.55 -14.87
CA PHE A 43 14.12 15.00 -15.48
C PHE A 43 13.54 13.83 -14.70
N ILE A 44 14.36 12.84 -14.33
CA ILE A 44 13.93 11.71 -13.50
C ILE A 44 13.30 12.22 -12.20
N PHE A 45 13.96 13.16 -11.51
CA PHE A 45 13.44 13.67 -10.25
C PHE A 45 12.11 14.42 -10.43
N PHE A 46 12.03 15.39 -11.33
CA PHE A 46 10.81 16.17 -11.46
C PHE A 46 9.68 15.38 -12.12
N HIS A 47 9.95 14.72 -13.25
CA HIS A 47 8.94 14.02 -14.05
C HIS A 47 8.47 12.71 -13.42
N LEU A 48 9.35 11.94 -12.78
CA LEU A 48 8.99 10.65 -12.18
C LEU A 48 8.67 10.76 -10.69
N VAL A 49 9.15 11.77 -9.97
CA VAL A 49 8.91 11.89 -8.52
C VAL A 49 8.01 13.08 -8.22
N ALA A 50 8.45 14.30 -8.52
CA ALA A 50 7.76 15.50 -8.07
C ALA A 50 6.36 15.66 -8.68
N PHE A 51 6.24 15.63 -10.01
CA PHE A 51 4.95 15.83 -10.69
C PHE A 51 3.92 14.76 -10.33
N PRO A 52 4.22 13.44 -10.38
CA PRO A 52 3.23 12.43 -10.02
C PRO A 52 2.76 12.54 -8.57
N VAL A 53 3.67 12.89 -7.64
CA VAL A 53 3.30 13.17 -6.24
C VAL A 53 2.40 14.40 -6.12
N VAL A 54 2.71 15.49 -6.81
CA VAL A 54 1.88 16.70 -6.81
C VAL A 54 0.49 16.40 -7.38
N TYR A 55 0.39 15.68 -8.49
CA TYR A 55 -0.90 15.29 -9.05
C TYR A 55 -1.68 14.36 -8.13
N LEU A 56 -1.01 13.42 -7.46
CA LEU A 56 -1.66 12.56 -6.47
C LEU A 56 -2.25 13.39 -5.32
N ILE A 57 -1.53 14.40 -4.84
CA ILE A 57 -2.02 15.33 -3.81
C ILE A 57 -3.26 16.10 -4.32
N LEU A 58 -3.24 16.59 -5.57
CA LEU A 58 -4.37 17.28 -6.16
C LEU A 58 -5.63 16.40 -6.19
N ILE A 59 -5.51 15.18 -6.72
CA ILE A 59 -6.64 14.25 -6.84
C ILE A 59 -7.15 13.81 -5.46
N LYS A 60 -6.26 13.58 -4.49
CA LYS A 60 -6.66 13.20 -3.13
C LYS A 60 -7.42 14.30 -2.41
N ASN A 61 -7.03 15.55 -2.61
CA ASN A 61 -7.71 16.70 -2.01
C ASN A 61 -9.05 17.00 -2.69
N ASP A 62 -9.09 16.90 -4.02
CA ASP A 62 -10.30 17.13 -4.81
C ASP A 62 -10.24 16.29 -6.10
N VAL A 63 -11.08 15.27 -6.17
CA VAL A 63 -11.14 14.36 -7.33
C VAL A 63 -11.55 15.10 -8.60
N SER A 64 -12.32 16.18 -8.48
CA SER A 64 -12.72 16.99 -9.63
C SER A 64 -11.59 17.85 -10.19
N SER A 65 -10.47 17.99 -9.47
CA SER A 65 -9.33 18.81 -9.88
C SER A 65 -8.69 18.33 -11.18
N ILE A 66 -8.78 17.03 -11.48
CA ILE A 66 -8.25 16.39 -12.68
C ILE A 66 -9.27 15.39 -13.20
N LYS A 67 -9.67 15.55 -14.46
CA LYS A 67 -10.54 14.62 -15.16
C LYS A 67 -9.68 13.57 -15.88
N ILE A 68 -9.72 12.35 -15.37
CA ILE A 68 -9.18 11.17 -16.04
C ILE A 68 -10.27 10.59 -16.95
N GLU A 69 -9.89 9.99 -18.07
CA GLU A 69 -10.83 9.34 -19.00
C GLU A 69 -11.75 8.33 -18.27
N LYS A 70 -13.04 8.35 -18.59
CA LYS A 70 -14.05 7.58 -17.87
C LYS A 70 -13.77 6.08 -17.92
N ASP A 71 -13.30 5.57 -19.04
CA ASP A 71 -13.03 4.14 -19.22
C ASP A 71 -11.92 3.68 -18.27
N ILE A 72 -10.85 4.47 -18.15
CA ILE A 72 -9.76 4.26 -17.19
C ILE A 72 -10.30 4.26 -15.75
N VAL A 73 -11.05 5.29 -15.38
CA VAL A 73 -11.61 5.41 -14.02
C VAL A 73 -12.53 4.22 -13.71
N SER A 74 -13.38 3.82 -14.67
CA SER A 74 -14.32 2.73 -14.51
C SER A 74 -13.62 1.37 -14.38
N PHE A 75 -12.57 1.13 -15.17
CA PHE A 75 -11.76 -0.09 -15.10
C PHE A 75 -11.09 -0.22 -13.73
N GLU A 76 -10.33 0.80 -13.32
CA GLU A 76 -9.63 0.83 -12.03
C GLU A 76 -10.60 0.70 -10.85
N ARG A 77 -11.76 1.39 -10.91
CA ARG A 77 -12.79 1.29 -9.89
C ARG A 77 -13.36 -0.13 -9.82
N SER A 78 -13.67 -0.75 -10.96
CA SER A 78 -14.30 -2.08 -11.02
C SER A 78 -13.41 -3.17 -10.42
N GLU A 79 -12.11 -3.16 -10.77
CA GLU A 79 -11.12 -4.11 -10.24
C GLU A 79 -10.98 -3.98 -8.73
N LYS A 80 -10.86 -2.75 -8.21
CA LYS A 80 -10.75 -2.51 -6.77
C LYS A 80 -12.03 -2.87 -6.02
N LEU A 81 -13.18 -2.46 -6.54
CA LEU A 81 -14.46 -2.72 -5.91
C LEU A 81 -14.73 -4.24 -5.84
N LYS A 82 -14.41 -4.99 -6.90
CA LYS A 82 -14.52 -6.45 -6.91
C LYS A 82 -13.71 -7.07 -5.77
N LYS A 83 -12.44 -6.67 -5.63
CA LYS A 83 -11.55 -7.17 -4.57
C LYS A 83 -12.04 -6.79 -3.16
N ALA A 84 -12.47 -5.55 -2.98
CA ALA A 84 -12.94 -5.06 -1.68
C ALA A 84 -14.25 -5.76 -1.25
N VAL A 85 -15.20 -5.93 -2.17
CA VAL A 85 -16.46 -6.65 -1.92
C VAL A 85 -16.23 -8.13 -1.64
N GLU A 86 -15.29 -8.78 -2.33
CA GLU A 86 -14.93 -10.17 -2.04
C GLU A 86 -14.32 -10.31 -0.64
N THR A 87 -13.47 -9.35 -0.24
CA THR A 87 -12.88 -9.30 1.11
C THR A 87 -13.95 -9.05 2.18
N GLU A 88 -14.87 -8.10 1.94
CA GLU A 88 -16.00 -7.82 2.83
C GLU A 88 -16.87 -9.07 3.03
N LYS A 89 -17.21 -9.80 1.96
CA LYS A 89 -17.97 -11.05 2.06
C LYS A 89 -17.26 -12.11 2.89
N GLN A 90 -15.94 -12.24 2.75
CA GLN A 90 -15.16 -13.18 3.55
C GLN A 90 -15.18 -12.81 5.03
N ILE A 91 -14.99 -11.53 5.37
CA ILE A 91 -15.07 -11.03 6.76
C ILE A 91 -16.48 -11.26 7.32
N GLU A 92 -17.53 -10.90 6.57
CA GLU A 92 -18.91 -11.02 7.03
C GLU A 92 -19.29 -12.48 7.28
N GLN A 93 -19.12 -13.36 6.29
CA GLN A 93 -19.58 -14.74 6.39
C GLN A 93 -18.72 -15.59 7.33
N GLN A 94 -17.40 -15.42 7.31
CA GLN A 94 -16.50 -16.30 8.08
C GLN A 94 -16.23 -15.77 9.49
N LEU A 95 -15.96 -14.47 9.62
CA LEU A 95 -15.52 -13.91 10.90
C LEU A 95 -16.70 -13.39 11.72
N ILE A 96 -17.63 -12.64 11.11
CA ILE A 96 -18.73 -11.99 11.82
C ILE A 96 -19.93 -12.93 12.04
N GLU A 97 -20.39 -13.63 11.02
CA GLU A 97 -21.59 -14.47 11.13
C GLU A 97 -21.32 -15.80 11.83
N LYS A 98 -20.12 -16.35 11.63
CA LYS A 98 -19.75 -17.68 12.14
C LYS A 98 -18.86 -17.60 13.38
N GLN A 99 -17.64 -17.10 13.25
CA GLN A 99 -16.65 -17.20 14.33
C GLN A 99 -16.97 -16.30 15.53
N LYS A 100 -17.45 -15.07 15.31
CA LYS A 100 -17.70 -14.11 16.39
C LYS A 100 -18.75 -14.60 17.39
N PRO A 101 -19.97 -15.03 16.99
CA PRO A 101 -20.97 -15.51 17.94
C PRO A 101 -20.51 -16.77 18.70
N GLU A 102 -19.87 -17.70 17.99
CA GLU A 102 -19.31 -18.93 18.58
C GLU A 102 -18.23 -18.59 19.62
N LEU A 103 -17.35 -17.63 19.32
CA LEU A 103 -16.32 -17.16 20.23
C LEU A 103 -16.89 -16.36 21.40
N GLU A 104 -17.87 -15.49 21.17
CA GLU A 104 -18.55 -14.73 22.23
C GLU A 104 -19.22 -15.67 23.22
N SER A 105 -19.96 -16.66 22.74
CA SER A 105 -20.57 -17.72 23.55
C SER A 105 -19.51 -18.51 24.32
N PHE A 106 -18.40 -18.88 23.67
CA PHE A 106 -17.28 -19.56 24.32
C PHE A 106 -16.63 -18.70 25.42
N ILE A 107 -16.41 -17.41 25.18
CA ILE A 107 -15.86 -16.49 26.18
C ILE A 107 -16.79 -16.36 27.37
N GLU A 108 -18.10 -16.31 27.14
CA GLU A 108 -19.12 -16.19 28.19
C GLU A 108 -19.16 -17.45 29.06
N GLU A 109 -19.30 -18.62 28.43
CA GLU A 109 -19.36 -19.93 29.08
C GLU A 109 -18.11 -20.20 29.94
N TYR A 110 -16.93 -19.88 29.41
CA TYR A 110 -15.64 -20.18 30.06
C TYR A 110 -14.97 -18.96 30.70
N SER A 111 -15.72 -17.87 30.92
CA SER A 111 -15.19 -16.57 31.33
C SER A 111 -14.31 -16.63 32.59
N TYR A 112 -14.70 -17.43 33.57
CA TYR A 112 -13.95 -17.62 34.82
C TYR A 112 -12.57 -18.24 34.58
N PHE A 113 -12.49 -19.29 33.76
CA PHE A 113 -11.24 -19.99 33.44
C PHE A 113 -10.33 -19.13 32.57
N LEU A 114 -10.89 -18.51 31.52
CA LEU A 114 -10.13 -17.72 30.56
C LEU A 114 -9.46 -16.48 31.18
N LYS A 115 -10.03 -15.93 32.27
CA LYS A 115 -9.42 -14.83 33.05
C LYS A 115 -8.18 -15.27 33.83
N LYS A 116 -8.06 -16.55 34.15
CA LYS A 116 -6.93 -17.11 34.93
C LYS A 116 -5.79 -17.59 34.04
N ILE A 117 -6.08 -17.95 32.79
CA ILE A 117 -5.08 -18.48 31.86
C ILE A 117 -4.30 -17.33 31.25
N LYS A 118 -3.01 -17.25 31.61
CA LYS A 118 -2.07 -16.29 31.03
C LYS A 118 -1.46 -16.83 29.74
N TRP A 119 -1.19 -15.95 28.78
CA TRP A 119 -0.52 -16.28 27.51
C TRP A 119 0.77 -17.07 27.71
N ASP A 120 1.60 -16.69 28.69
CA ASP A 120 2.89 -17.35 28.99
C ASP A 120 2.74 -18.84 29.35
N SER A 121 1.55 -19.27 29.79
CA SER A 121 1.24 -20.67 30.06
C SER A 121 0.99 -21.49 28.79
N LEU A 122 0.67 -20.82 27.68
CA LEU A 122 0.34 -21.39 26.37
C LEU A 122 1.44 -21.19 25.34
N ASP A 123 2.27 -20.16 25.49
CA ASP A 123 3.31 -19.82 24.53
C ASP A 123 4.31 -20.98 24.32
N ASN A 124 4.90 -21.03 23.12
CA ASN A 124 5.82 -22.09 22.68
C ASN A 124 5.19 -23.50 22.59
N LYS A 125 3.97 -23.60 22.05
CA LYS A 125 3.25 -24.87 21.80
C LYS A 125 2.90 -25.65 23.07
N LYS A 126 2.82 -24.98 24.22
CA LYS A 126 2.30 -25.59 25.44
C LYS A 126 0.80 -25.81 25.28
N ILE A 127 0.34 -26.99 25.70
CA ILE A 127 -1.07 -27.38 25.65
C ILE A 127 -1.63 -27.26 27.06
N VAL A 128 -2.72 -26.52 27.20
CA VAL A 128 -3.51 -26.46 28.44
C VAL A 128 -4.77 -27.30 28.24
N PHE A 129 -4.96 -28.28 29.11
CA PHE A 129 -6.15 -29.11 29.14
C PHE A 129 -7.17 -28.51 30.10
N LEU A 130 -8.40 -28.43 29.66
CA LEU A 130 -9.57 -28.06 30.44
C LEU A 130 -10.63 -29.16 30.30
N ASP A 131 -11.67 -29.11 31.14
CA ASP A 131 -12.64 -30.21 31.26
C ASP A 131 -13.37 -30.55 29.95
N SER A 132 -13.51 -29.58 29.04
CA SER A 132 -14.25 -29.74 27.78
C SER A 132 -13.40 -29.52 26.52
N PHE A 133 -12.20 -28.93 26.61
CA PHE A 133 -11.37 -28.59 25.45
C PHE A 133 -9.88 -28.47 25.79
N MET A 134 -9.07 -28.44 24.74
CA MET A 134 -7.63 -28.19 24.81
C MET A 134 -7.31 -26.86 24.13
N LEU A 135 -6.40 -26.11 24.75
CA LEU A 135 -5.86 -24.87 24.21
C LEU A 135 -4.40 -25.07 23.86
N ARG A 136 -3.99 -24.51 22.71
CA ARG A 136 -2.60 -24.46 22.29
C ARG A 136 -2.26 -23.06 21.85
N GLY A 137 -1.20 -22.50 22.42
CA GLY A 137 -0.64 -21.22 21.99
C GLY A 137 0.66 -21.41 21.25
N ASN A 138 0.93 -20.54 20.29
CA ASN A 138 2.27 -20.39 19.74
C ASN A 138 2.48 -18.94 19.33
N SER A 139 3.53 -18.29 19.85
CA SER A 139 4.02 -17.05 19.25
C SER A 139 4.75 -17.37 17.95
N GLN A 140 4.58 -16.51 16.95
CA GLN A 140 5.44 -16.55 15.78
C GLN A 140 6.87 -16.18 16.22
N LYS A 141 7.79 -17.15 16.17
CA LYS A 141 9.19 -16.98 16.66
C LYS A 141 10.04 -16.04 15.80
N ASN A 142 9.65 -15.85 14.54
CA ASN A 142 10.34 -14.97 13.61
C ASN A 142 9.35 -13.91 13.12
N PRO A 143 9.39 -12.67 13.65
CA PRO A 143 8.69 -11.57 13.01
C PRO A 143 9.17 -11.48 11.56
N ILE A 144 8.24 -11.47 10.62
CA ILE A 144 8.55 -11.16 9.22
C ILE A 144 9.18 -9.75 9.22
N PRO A 145 10.21 -9.44 8.43
CA PRO A 145 10.77 -8.08 8.40
C PRO A 145 9.66 -7.04 8.16
N GLY A 146 9.38 -6.23 9.19
CA GLY A 146 8.30 -5.23 9.20
C GLY A 146 6.92 -5.69 9.70
N GLY A 147 6.80 -6.89 10.29
CA GLY A 147 5.56 -7.44 10.85
C GLY A 147 5.55 -7.50 12.38
N ASP A 148 4.34 -7.41 12.96
CA ASP A 148 4.11 -7.52 14.40
C ASP A 148 4.27 -8.98 14.92
N TYR A 149 4.45 -9.13 16.23
CA TYR A 149 4.47 -10.44 16.87
C TYR A 149 3.04 -10.99 16.95
N TYR A 150 2.76 -12.02 16.17
CA TYR A 150 1.45 -12.68 16.20
C TYR A 150 1.42 -13.83 17.20
N LYS A 151 0.32 -13.86 17.97
CA LYS A 151 -0.09 -14.97 18.82
C LYS A 151 -1.06 -15.83 18.04
N ILE A 152 -0.75 -17.11 17.91
CA ILE A 152 -1.66 -18.10 17.33
C ILE A 152 -2.27 -18.89 18.49
N ILE A 153 -3.61 -18.86 18.60
CA ILE A 153 -4.36 -19.63 19.59
C ILE A 153 -5.21 -20.65 18.85
N GLN A 154 -5.03 -21.92 19.17
CA GLN A 154 -5.82 -23.02 18.63
C GLN A 154 -6.63 -23.67 19.76
N ILE A 155 -7.91 -23.89 19.51
CA ILE A 155 -8.83 -24.55 20.44
C ILE A 155 -9.29 -25.86 19.82
N TYR A 156 -9.21 -26.95 20.58
CA TYR A 156 -9.57 -28.29 20.14
C TYR A 156 -10.56 -28.93 21.11
N THR A 157 -11.44 -29.79 20.61
CA THR A 157 -12.14 -30.75 21.47
C THR A 157 -11.14 -31.69 22.13
N LEU A 158 -11.50 -32.31 23.25
CA LEU A 158 -10.67 -33.35 23.89
C LEU A 158 -10.35 -34.54 22.95
N LYS A 159 -11.17 -34.75 21.91
CA LYS A 159 -10.95 -35.78 20.88
C LYS A 159 -9.99 -35.35 19.76
N GLY A 160 -9.48 -34.11 19.80
CA GLY A 160 -8.50 -33.58 18.84
C GLY A 160 -9.10 -32.85 17.64
N SER A 161 -10.42 -32.68 17.54
CA SER A 161 -11.04 -31.89 16.48
C SER A 161 -10.83 -30.40 16.72
N LYS A 162 -10.32 -29.66 15.72
CA LYS A 162 -10.11 -28.21 15.82
C LYS A 162 -11.46 -27.48 15.87
N LEU A 163 -11.71 -26.75 16.95
CA LEU A 163 -12.86 -25.87 17.10
C LEU A 163 -12.56 -24.50 16.50
N PHE A 164 -11.46 -23.89 16.92
CA PHE A 164 -11.10 -22.54 16.51
C PHE A 164 -9.60 -22.39 16.28
N GLU A 165 -9.24 -21.41 15.45
CA GLU A 165 -7.88 -20.94 15.27
C GLU A 165 -7.91 -19.42 15.08
N PHE A 166 -7.18 -18.71 15.92
CA PHE A 166 -7.09 -17.26 15.92
C PHE A 166 -5.65 -16.84 15.76
N THR A 167 -5.44 -15.79 14.97
CA THR A 167 -4.16 -15.09 14.88
C THR A 167 -4.42 -13.65 15.29
N THR A 168 -3.70 -13.16 16.28
CA THR A 168 -3.88 -11.80 16.81
C THR A 168 -2.55 -11.21 17.26
N ASP A 169 -2.42 -9.89 17.15
CA ASP A 169 -1.28 -9.12 17.66
C ASP A 169 -1.49 -8.59 19.09
N SER A 170 -2.59 -8.99 19.75
CA SER A 170 -2.97 -8.48 21.07
C SER A 170 -1.81 -8.54 22.07
N LYS A 171 -1.53 -7.40 22.71
CA LYS A 171 -0.50 -7.26 23.75
C LYS A 171 -0.97 -7.69 25.13
N LYS A 172 -2.22 -8.16 25.26
CA LYS A 172 -2.81 -8.57 26.54
C LYS A 172 -2.22 -9.89 27.02
N THR A 173 -2.32 -10.10 28.32
CA THR A 173 -1.66 -11.25 28.98
C THR A 173 -2.63 -12.37 29.31
N THR A 174 -3.93 -12.11 29.45
CA THR A 174 -4.93 -13.15 29.75
C THR A 174 -5.70 -13.54 28.49
N LEU A 175 -6.08 -14.83 28.37
CA LEU A 175 -6.84 -15.29 27.21
C LEU A 175 -8.18 -14.56 27.05
N SER A 176 -8.88 -14.28 28.15
CA SER A 176 -10.15 -13.55 28.09
C SER A 176 -10.00 -12.17 27.44
N GLU A 177 -8.92 -11.44 27.74
CA GLU A 177 -8.65 -10.15 27.13
C GLU A 177 -8.17 -10.29 25.69
N ILE A 178 -7.33 -11.29 25.39
CA ILE A 178 -6.85 -11.54 24.03
C ILE A 178 -8.02 -11.85 23.08
N PHE A 179 -8.97 -12.70 23.49
CA PHE A 179 -10.14 -12.99 22.66
C PHE A 179 -11.05 -11.77 22.48
N LYS A 180 -11.20 -10.93 23.50
CA LYS A 180 -11.95 -9.67 23.37
C LYS A 180 -11.26 -8.69 22.41
N ASP A 181 -9.93 -8.62 22.44
CA ASP A 181 -9.17 -7.82 21.48
C ASP A 181 -9.33 -8.36 20.07
N TYR A 182 -9.29 -9.68 19.88
CA TYR A 182 -9.53 -10.31 18.57
C TYR A 182 -10.93 -10.03 18.02
N ILE A 183 -11.98 -10.06 18.86
CA ILE A 183 -13.33 -9.66 18.41
C ILE A 183 -13.36 -8.20 17.94
N LYS A 184 -12.69 -7.31 18.67
CA LYS A 184 -12.57 -5.90 18.25
C LYS A 184 -11.75 -5.73 16.97
N GLU A 185 -10.73 -6.55 16.77
CA GLU A 185 -9.92 -6.60 15.55
C GLU A 185 -10.80 -6.93 14.34
N ILE A 186 -11.64 -7.97 14.45
CA ILE A 186 -12.61 -8.34 13.41
C ILE A 186 -13.58 -7.18 13.10
N GLU A 187 -14.11 -6.51 14.13
CA GLU A 187 -15.00 -5.35 13.93
C GLU A 187 -14.29 -4.18 13.25
N SER A 188 -13.05 -3.90 13.66
CA SER A 188 -12.21 -2.87 13.06
C SER A 188 -11.91 -3.17 11.60
N ASP A 189 -11.62 -4.42 11.25
CA ASP A 189 -11.39 -4.86 9.87
C ASP A 189 -12.65 -4.67 9.01
N LYS A 190 -13.83 -5.00 9.56
CA LYS A 190 -15.12 -4.72 8.90
C LYS A 190 -15.32 -3.22 8.66
N THR A 191 -15.07 -2.38 9.65
CA THR A 191 -15.18 -0.93 9.47
C THR A 191 -14.21 -0.43 8.41
N SER A 192 -12.96 -0.89 8.45
CA SER A 192 -11.92 -0.48 7.49
C SER A 192 -12.28 -0.87 6.05
N ILE A 193 -12.83 -2.06 5.81
CA ILE A 193 -13.19 -2.49 4.45
C ILE A 193 -14.40 -1.71 3.92
N VAL A 194 -15.37 -1.38 4.78
CA VAL A 194 -16.52 -0.52 4.42
C VAL A 194 -16.04 0.88 4.04
N GLU A 195 -15.12 1.46 4.81
CA GLU A 195 -14.51 2.76 4.48
C GLU A 195 -13.72 2.72 3.17
N GLU A 196 -13.01 1.62 2.90
CA GLU A 196 -12.31 1.41 1.63
C GLU A 196 -13.29 1.38 0.45
N ILE A 197 -14.40 0.65 0.56
CA ILE A 197 -15.45 0.58 -0.46
C ILE A 197 -16.03 1.97 -0.74
N GLU A 198 -16.33 2.75 0.30
CA GLU A 198 -16.84 4.11 0.15
C GLU A 198 -15.82 5.05 -0.51
N THR A 199 -14.54 4.90 -0.15
CA THR A 199 -13.43 5.63 -0.80
C THR A 199 -13.34 5.29 -2.29
N ILE A 200 -13.52 4.00 -2.64
CA ILE A 200 -13.52 3.54 -4.04
C ILE A 200 -14.70 4.12 -4.81
N LYS A 201 -15.91 4.10 -4.24
CA LYS A 201 -17.11 4.68 -4.86
C LYS A 201 -16.99 6.18 -5.12
N LYS A 202 -16.23 6.88 -4.29
CA LYS A 202 -15.96 8.33 -4.42
C LYS A 202 -14.77 8.65 -5.33
N ASP A 203 -14.20 7.67 -6.03
CA ASP A 203 -13.02 7.84 -6.90
C ASP A 203 -11.75 8.33 -6.19
N GLN A 204 -11.68 8.15 -4.86
CA GLN A 204 -10.54 8.57 -4.03
C GLN A 204 -9.50 7.45 -3.85
N PHE A 205 -9.47 6.49 -4.76
CA PHE A 205 -8.65 5.29 -4.66
C PHE A 205 -7.27 5.42 -5.31
N TRP A 206 -6.90 6.59 -5.83
CA TRP A 206 -5.63 6.79 -6.55
C TRP A 206 -4.41 6.67 -5.64
N ASN A 207 -3.36 6.04 -6.18
CA ASN A 207 -2.05 5.94 -5.56
C ASN A 207 -0.94 6.35 -6.55
N TYR A 208 0.31 6.36 -6.08
CA TYR A 208 1.43 6.83 -6.89
C TYR A 208 1.66 5.96 -8.13
N ARG A 209 1.65 4.63 -8.00
CA ARG A 209 1.85 3.72 -9.14
C ARG A 209 0.73 3.79 -10.17
N GLN A 210 -0.50 4.07 -9.75
CA GLN A 210 -1.65 4.22 -10.64
C GLN A 210 -1.60 5.55 -11.40
N ILE A 211 -1.20 6.64 -10.75
CA ILE A 211 -1.18 7.95 -11.44
C ILE A 211 0.03 8.08 -12.38
N LEU A 212 1.12 7.38 -12.08
CA LEU A 212 2.41 7.52 -12.79
C LEU A 212 2.28 7.35 -14.33
N PRO A 213 1.67 6.29 -14.89
CA PRO A 213 1.53 6.14 -16.33
C PRO A 213 0.81 7.30 -17.03
N TYR A 214 -0.18 7.91 -16.36
CA TYR A 214 -0.94 9.03 -16.92
C TYR A 214 -0.11 10.33 -16.88
N THR A 215 0.68 10.51 -15.82
CA THR A 215 1.58 11.68 -15.71
C THR A 215 2.77 11.60 -16.65
N LEU A 216 3.20 10.39 -17.03
CA LEU A 216 4.24 10.17 -18.04
C LEU A 216 3.79 10.56 -19.46
N ASN A 217 2.54 10.23 -19.80
CA ASN A 217 1.99 10.41 -21.14
C ASN A 217 1.21 11.71 -21.32
N ILE A 218 1.39 12.67 -20.41
CA ILE A 218 0.58 13.88 -20.32
C ILE A 218 0.63 14.77 -21.59
N LEU A 219 1.72 14.68 -22.37
CA LEU A 219 1.85 15.40 -23.65
C LEU A 219 1.24 14.67 -24.85
N PHE A 220 0.97 13.37 -24.71
CA PHE A 220 0.64 12.49 -25.83
C PHE A 220 -0.77 11.91 -25.76
N THR A 221 -1.49 12.15 -24.66
CA THR A 221 -2.83 11.59 -24.43
C THR A 221 -3.74 12.63 -23.79
N ASP A 222 -5.00 12.66 -24.21
CA ASP A 222 -6.08 13.47 -23.59
C ASP A 222 -6.68 12.80 -22.35
N ASN A 223 -6.02 11.76 -21.83
CA ASN A 223 -6.55 10.90 -20.78
C ASN A 223 -6.43 11.54 -19.38
N PHE A 224 -5.81 12.72 -19.29
CA PHE A 224 -5.46 13.39 -18.04
C PHE A 224 -5.63 14.91 -18.15
N ASN A 225 -6.84 15.41 -17.89
CA ASN A 225 -7.21 16.81 -18.14
C ASN A 225 -7.37 17.61 -16.83
N PRO A 226 -6.53 18.63 -16.56
CA PRO A 226 -6.71 19.48 -15.39
C PRO A 226 -8.01 20.30 -15.49
N GLN A 227 -8.74 20.42 -14.39
CA GLN A 227 -9.99 21.20 -14.32
C GLN A 227 -9.85 22.40 -13.37
N SER A 228 -9.17 22.23 -12.24
CA SER A 228 -9.00 23.33 -11.29
C SER A 228 -7.92 24.32 -11.77
N ARG A 229 -8.01 25.58 -11.34
CA ARG A 229 -7.01 26.60 -11.68
C ARG A 229 -5.60 26.16 -11.28
N PHE A 230 -5.46 25.59 -10.08
CA PHE A 230 -4.16 25.15 -9.60
C PHE A 230 -3.65 23.93 -10.36
N ALA A 231 -4.52 22.95 -10.69
CA ALA A 231 -4.14 21.82 -11.55
C ALA A 231 -3.68 22.27 -12.94
N ASN A 232 -4.34 23.28 -13.52
CA ASN A 232 -3.94 23.88 -14.80
C ASN A 232 -2.56 24.53 -14.73
N ILE A 233 -2.23 25.24 -13.63
CA ILE A 233 -0.90 25.82 -13.43
C ILE A 233 0.17 24.72 -13.36
N ILE A 234 -0.07 23.68 -12.55
CA ILE A 234 0.86 22.55 -12.43
C ILE A 234 1.04 21.85 -13.78
N TYR A 235 -0.05 21.63 -14.52
CA TYR A 235 -0.04 21.05 -15.87
C TYR A 235 0.77 21.88 -16.86
N PHE A 236 0.58 23.19 -16.86
CA PHE A 236 1.34 24.10 -17.71
C PHE A 236 2.85 24.07 -17.40
N ILE A 237 3.21 24.15 -16.11
CA ILE A 237 4.61 24.06 -15.65
C ILE A 237 5.21 22.70 -16.05
N HIS A 238 4.44 21.62 -15.89
CA HIS A 238 4.87 20.28 -16.25
C HIS A 238 5.16 20.17 -17.75
N ASN A 239 4.28 20.69 -18.61
CA ASN A 239 4.47 20.64 -20.05
C ASN A 239 5.67 21.47 -20.50
N ILE A 240 5.86 22.67 -19.94
CA ILE A 240 7.08 23.47 -20.21
C ILE A 240 8.33 22.69 -19.80
N PHE A 241 8.30 22.03 -18.64
CA PHE A 241 9.42 21.24 -18.15
C PHE A 241 9.75 20.09 -19.10
N VAL A 242 8.75 19.32 -19.54
CA VAL A 242 8.95 18.16 -20.43
C VAL A 242 9.41 18.62 -21.82
N VAL A 243 8.78 19.64 -22.41
CA VAL A 243 9.20 20.19 -23.72
C VAL A 243 10.62 20.75 -23.64
N GLY A 244 10.94 21.51 -22.58
CA GLY A 244 12.29 22.04 -22.35
C GLY A 244 13.33 20.92 -22.22
N PHE A 245 12.99 19.83 -21.54
CA PHE A 245 13.84 18.65 -21.47
C PHE A 245 14.05 18.01 -22.85
N LEU A 246 13.00 17.80 -23.63
CA LEU A 246 13.09 17.20 -24.97
C LEU A 246 13.96 18.03 -25.91
N ILE A 247 13.78 19.36 -25.91
CA ILE A 247 14.62 20.28 -26.69
C ILE A 247 16.09 20.19 -26.23
N SER A 248 16.34 20.20 -24.92
CA SER A 248 17.69 20.08 -24.36
C SER A 248 18.34 18.75 -24.75
N LEU A 249 17.57 17.65 -24.72
CA LEU A 249 18.03 16.32 -25.12
C LEU A 249 18.39 16.30 -26.60
N MET A 250 17.50 16.78 -27.47
CA MET A 250 17.73 16.86 -28.92
C MET A 250 18.97 17.70 -29.26
N MET A 251 19.12 18.87 -28.64
CA MET A 251 20.30 19.73 -28.85
C MET A 251 21.60 19.04 -28.42
N ASN A 252 21.61 18.35 -27.27
CA ASN A 252 22.79 17.62 -26.81
C ASN A 252 23.14 16.44 -27.74
N LEU A 253 22.14 15.70 -28.21
CA LEU A 253 22.34 14.59 -29.16
C LEU A 253 22.86 15.09 -30.51
N PHE A 254 22.28 16.18 -31.03
CA PHE A 254 22.72 16.79 -32.28
C PHE A 254 24.16 17.29 -32.20
N GLN A 255 24.54 17.99 -31.11
CA GLN A 255 25.93 18.41 -30.91
C GLN A 255 26.91 17.24 -30.81
N PHE A 256 26.49 16.15 -30.15
CA PHE A 256 27.32 14.94 -30.05
C PHE A 256 27.52 14.27 -31.42
N TYR A 257 26.48 14.24 -32.26
CA TYR A 257 26.56 13.73 -33.63
C TYR A 257 27.54 14.54 -34.47
N LEU A 258 27.42 15.88 -34.47
CA LEU A 258 28.32 16.75 -35.24
C LEU A 258 29.79 16.56 -34.85
N LEU A 259 30.10 16.55 -33.54
CA LEU A 259 31.49 16.43 -33.07
C LEU A 259 32.15 15.07 -33.32
N ASN A 260 31.37 14.03 -33.57
CA ASN A 260 31.90 12.70 -33.87
C ASN A 260 31.97 12.40 -35.37
N ASN A 261 31.27 13.15 -36.22
CA ASN A 261 31.41 13.04 -37.68
C ASN A 261 32.61 13.82 -38.23
N ASP A 262 33.15 14.77 -37.47
CA ASP A 262 34.37 15.53 -37.81
C ASP A 262 35.68 14.80 -37.40
N ARG A 263 35.63 13.50 -37.08
CA ARG A 263 36.77 12.63 -36.73
C ARG A 263 36.85 11.43 -37.66
#